data_AF-A0A7G2E3N6-F1
#
_entry.id   AF-A0A7G2E3N6-F1
#
_cell.length_a   1.000
_cell.length_b   1.000
_cell.length_c   1.000
_cell.angle_alpha   90.00
_cell.angle_beta   90.00
_cell.angle_gamma   90.00
#
_symmetry.space_group_name_H-M   'P 1'
#
loop_
_entity.id
_entity.type
_entity.pdbx_description
1 polymer ?
#
loop_
_entity_poly.entity_id
_entity_poly.type
_entity_poly.pdbx_seq_one_letter_code
_entity_poly.pdbx_strand_id
1 'polypeptide(L)' 'MTCEGCVGAVKRVLGKMEGVESFDVDIKEQKVTVKGNVQPDAVLQTVTKTGKKTAFWEAEGETAKA' A
#
# COMPACT_ATOMS: atom_id res chain seq x y z
N MET A 1 3.03 -6.81 -7.98
CA MET A 1 4.27 -7.20 -7.26
C MET A 1 4.62 -8.63 -7.63
N THR A 2 5.88 -8.94 -7.98
CA THR A 2 6.21 -10.25 -8.63
C THR A 2 7.32 -11.05 -7.92
N CYS A 3 8.01 -10.48 -6.92
CA CYS A 3 9.09 -11.19 -6.20
C CYS A 3 9.19 -10.74 -4.74
N GLU A 4 9.87 -11.55 -3.91
CA GLU A 4 10.15 -11.25 -2.50
C GLU A 4 10.90 -9.92 -2.33
N GLY A 5 11.82 -9.59 -3.23
CA GLY A 5 12.50 -8.29 -3.23
C GLY A 5 11.54 -7.11 -3.40
N CYS A 6 10.49 -7.27 -4.22
CA CYS A 6 9.47 -6.24 -4.39
C CYS A 6 8.65 -6.05 -3.11
N VAL A 7 8.32 -7.15 -2.43
CA VAL A 7 7.63 -7.12 -1.14
C VAL A 7 8.51 -6.45 -0.10
N GLY A 8 9.78 -6.84 0.00
CA GLY A 8 10.75 -6.24 0.92
C GLY A 8 10.89 -4.73 0.74
N ALA A 9 10.90 -4.23 -0.50
CA ALA A 9 10.93 -2.79 -0.78
C ALA A 9 9.70 -2.05 -0.22
N VAL A 10 8.49 -2.61 -0.40
CA VAL A 10 7.25 -2.04 0.14
C VAL A 10 7.25 -2.07 1.67
N LYS A 11 7.59 -3.22 2.27
CA LYS A 11 7.70 -3.36 3.73
C LYS A 11 8.69 -2.36 4.32
N ARG A 12 9.82 -2.11 3.66
CA ARG A 12 10.86 -1.17 4.10
C ARG A 12 10.38 0.28 4.13
N VAL A 13 9.58 0.71 3.16
CA VAL A 13 9.08 2.10 3.11
C VAL A 13 7.92 2.32 4.08
N LEU A 14 7.01 1.35 4.21
CA LEU A 14 5.87 1.43 5.12
C LEU A 14 6.28 1.29 6.59
N GLY A 15 7.25 0.42 6.90
CA GLY A 15 7.77 0.28 8.26
C GLY A 15 8.55 1.49 8.79
N LYS A 16 8.83 2.48 7.94
CA LYS A 16 9.43 3.76 8.32
C LYS A 16 8.43 4.92 8.33
N MET A 17 7.19 4.68 7.91
CA MET A 17 6.17 5.70 7.83
C MET A 17 5.54 5.90 9.20
N GLU A 18 5.59 7.13 9.70
CA GLU A 18 4.97 7.50 10.98
C GLU A 18 3.44 7.36 10.90
N GLY A 19 2.83 6.90 11.98
CA GLY A 19 1.38 6.67 12.07
C GLY A 19 0.92 5.31 11.54
N VAL A 20 1.77 4.51 10.88
CA VAL A 20 1.45 3.13 10.50
C VAL A 20 1.50 2.22 11.71
N GLU A 21 0.40 1.53 12.00
CA GLU A 21 0.30 0.57 13.10
C GLU A 21 0.55 -0.86 12.59
N SER A 22 -0.02 -1.21 11.44
CA SER A 22 0.22 -2.50 10.79
C SER A 22 -0.01 -2.41 9.28
N PHE A 23 0.57 -3.34 8.54
CA PHE A 23 0.35 -3.46 7.12
C PHE A 23 0.42 -4.92 6.67
N ASP A 24 -0.34 -5.25 5.64
CA ASP A 24 -0.34 -6.56 5.00
C ASP A 24 -0.07 -6.42 3.50
N VAL A 25 0.65 -7.38 2.93
CA VAL A 25 1.05 -7.37 1.52
C VAL A 25 0.62 -8.69 0.89
N ASP A 26 -0.43 -8.63 0.08
CA ASP A 26 -0.89 -9.77 -0.68
C ASP A 26 -0.21 -9.80 -2.04
N ILE A 27 0.63 -10.82 -2.26
CA ILE A 27 1.37 -10.98 -3.52
C ILE A 27 0.46 -11.47 -4.64
N LYS A 28 -0.54 -12.30 -4.31
CA LYS A 28 -1.46 -12.89 -5.29
C LYS A 28 -2.37 -11.81 -5.88
N GLU A 29 -2.95 -10.98 -5.02
CA GLU A 29 -3.79 -9.84 -5.41
C GLU A 29 -2.98 -8.60 -5.78
N GLN A 30 -1.67 -8.61 -5.52
CA GLN A 30 -0.80 -7.43 -5.65
C GLN A 30 -1.30 -6.22 -4.84
N LYS A 31 -1.92 -6.50 -3.69
CA LYS A 31 -2.58 -5.52 -2.81
C LYS A 31 -1.72 -5.22 -1.59
N VAL A 32 -1.76 -3.97 -1.15
CA VAL A 32 -1.15 -3.55 0.12
C VAL A 32 -2.24 -2.93 0.98
N THR A 33 -2.45 -3.49 2.16
CA THR A 33 -3.41 -2.96 3.13
C THR A 33 -2.63 -2.30 4.26
N VAL A 34 -2.94 -1.05 4.58
CA VAL A 34 -2.27 -0.29 5.65
C VAL A 34 -3.32 0.11 6.68
N LYS A 35 -2.99 -0.10 7.96
CA LYS A 35 -3.79 0.32 9.11
C LYS A 35 -2.96 1.26 9.97
N GLY A 36 -3.56 2.37 10.36
CA GLY A 36 -2.89 3.40 11.13
C GLY A 36 -3.53 4.77 10.97
N ASN A 37 -3.04 5.73 11.75
CA ASN A 37 -3.40 7.14 11.62
C ASN A 37 -2.55 7.81 10.53
N VAL A 38 -2.81 7.46 9.27
CA VAL A 38 -2.07 7.94 8.10
C VAL A 38 -3.00 8.51 7.04
N GLN A 39 -2.51 9.48 6.27
CA GLN A 39 -3.23 10.00 5.12
C GLN A 39 -3.12 9.02 3.94
N PRO A 40 -4.23 8.63 3.28
CA PRO A 40 -4.21 7.68 2.16
C PRO A 40 -3.25 8.08 1.04
N ASP A 41 -3.22 9.37 0.66
CA ASP A 41 -2.31 9.88 -0.36
C ASP A 41 -0.84 9.76 0.06
N ALA A 42 -0.53 9.98 1.34
CA ALA A 42 0.82 9.82 1.85
C ALA A 42 1.28 8.36 1.79
N VAL A 43 0.37 7.41 2.00
CA VAL A 43 0.64 5.97 1.82
C VAL A 43 0.92 5.69 0.34
N LEU A 44 0.05 6.13 -0.57
CA LEU A 44 0.21 5.93 -2.01
C LEU A 44 1.55 6.50 -2.52
N GLN A 45 1.88 7.74 -2.12
CA GLN A 45 3.16 8.37 -2.46
C GLN A 45 4.35 7.58 -1.90
N THR A 46 4.25 7.09 -0.67
CA THR A 46 5.31 6.30 -0.02
C THR A 46 5.56 4.99 -0.75
N VAL A 47 4.51 4.27 -1.16
CA VAL A 47 4.66 3.02 -1.92
C VAL A 47 5.17 3.30 -3.35
N THR A 48 4.74 4.40 -3.98
CA THR A 48 5.23 4.82 -5.32
C THR A 48 6.74 5.00 -5.35
N LYS A 49 7.37 5.47 -4.26
CA LYS A 49 8.84 5.61 -4.15
C LYS A 49 9.61 4.30 -4.36
N THR A 50 8.95 3.15 -4.29
CA THR A 50 9.56 1.85 -4.59
C THR A 50 9.74 1.58 -6.10
N GLY A 51 9.40 2.56 -6.95
CA GLY A 51 9.49 2.48 -8.41
C GLY A 51 8.42 1.62 -9.06
N LYS A 52 7.35 1.28 -8.31
CA LYS A 52 6.27 0.41 -8.76
C LYS A 52 5.08 1.26 -9.18
N LYS A 53 4.36 0.83 -10.23
CA LYS A 53 3.04 1.38 -10.54
C LYS A 53 2.11 1.04 -9.37
N THR A 54 1.50 2.07 -8.79
CA THR A 54 0.59 1.94 -7.65
C THR A 54 -0.64 2.80 -7.90
N ALA A 55 -1.78 2.34 -7.41
CA ALA A 55 -3.04 3.04 -7.41
C ALA A 55 -3.78 2.64 -6.13
N PHE A 56 -4.81 3.40 -5.75
CA PHE A 56 -5.73 2.94 -4.72
C PHE A 56 -6.41 1.66 -5.18
N TRP A 57 -6.67 0.77 -4.23
CA TRP A 57 -7.35 -0.48 -4.52
C TRP A 57 -8.81 -0.20 -4.83
N GLU A 58 -9.19 -0.38 -6.09
CA GLU A 58 -10.59 -0.39 -6.51
C GLU A 58 -11.15 -1.77 -6.18
N ALA A 59 -11.63 -1.96 -4.95
CA ALA A 59 -12.49 -3.10 -4.69
C ALA A 59 -13.75 -2.92 -5.54
N GLU A 60 -14.14 -3.93 -6.33
CA GLU A 60 -15.49 -3.97 -6.89
C GLU A 60 -16.50 -3.83 -5.73
N GLY A 61 -17.08 -2.63 -5.60
CA GLY A 61 -18.15 -2.32 -4.64
C GLY A 61 -17.77 -1.44 -3.45
N GLU A 62 -17.38 -0.18 -3.67
CA GLU A 62 -17.96 0.96 -2.93
C GLU A 62 -17.68 2.29 -3.66
N THR A 63 -18.32 2.47 -4.82
CA THR A 63 -18.62 3.82 -5.31
C THR A 63 -19.93 4.26 -4.65
N ALA A 64 -19.94 4.48 -3.33
CA ALA A 64 -20.98 5.29 -2.70
C ALA A 64 -20.66 6.76 -2.95
N LYS A 65 -20.90 7.19 -4.20
CA LYS A 65 -20.93 8.59 -4.60
C LYS A 65 -22.39 8.97 -4.85
N ALA A 66 -23.07 9.46 -3.81
CA ALA A 66 -24.12 10.49 -3.82
C ALA A 66 -24.82 10.54 -2.46
#